data_AF-A0A2R6HD15-F1
#
_entry.id   AF-A0A2R6HD15-F1
#
_cell.length_a   1.000
_cell.length_b   1.000
_cell.length_c   1.000
_cell.angle_alpha   90.00
_cell.angle_beta   90.00
_cell.angle_gamma   90.00
#
_symmetry.space_group_name_H-M   'P 1'
#
loop_
_entity.id
_entity.type
_entity.pdbx_description
1 polymer ?
#
loop_
_entity_poly.entity_id
_entity_poly.type
_entity_poly.pdbx_seq_one_letter_code
_entity_poly.pdbx_strand_id
1 'polypeptide(L)'
;MTDFDPEKFEDKYEHYFPELQTAYRNAFERMSERYDSELVHAIDQQVLNESEPFYEGSADGGAETDGTSPPDSGTTGAFRIELPPNPAERVTGVVVDDEKLRGVLDAYAETLDAELCAVFGLGEGGGRDGDGRGGGGEPKV
;
A
#
# COMPACT_ATOMS: atom_id res chain seq x y z
N MET A 1 -11.27 11.58 1.39
CA MET A 1 -10.70 10.41 0.73
C MET A 1 -10.10 10.91 -0.56
N THR A 2 -8.85 10.56 -0.84
CA THR A 2 -8.19 10.92 -2.09
C THR A 2 -8.86 10.12 -3.20
N ASP A 3 -9.30 10.81 -4.24
CA ASP A 3 -9.77 10.14 -5.46
C ASP A 3 -8.51 9.61 -6.17
N PHE A 4 -8.28 8.31 -6.01
CA PHE A 4 -7.11 7.66 -6.58
C PHE A 4 -7.34 7.43 -8.08
N ASP A 5 -6.55 8.11 -8.90
CA ASP A 5 -6.53 7.95 -10.35
C ASP A 5 -5.24 7.24 -10.74
N PRO A 6 -5.31 6.03 -11.35
CA PRO A 6 -4.12 5.31 -11.77
C PRO A 6 -3.33 6.05 -12.85
N GLU A 7 -4.00 6.82 -13.71
CA GLU A 7 -3.35 7.67 -14.72
C GLU A 7 -2.51 8.78 -14.06
N LYS A 8 -3.04 9.42 -12.99
CA LYS A 8 -2.26 10.41 -12.23
C LYS A 8 -1.14 9.80 -11.42
N PHE A 9 -1.17 8.49 -11.20
CA PHE A 9 -0.09 7.78 -10.53
C PHE A 9 1.18 7.69 -11.39
N GLU A 10 1.08 7.89 -12.71
CA GLU A 10 2.26 8.10 -13.56
C GLU A 10 3.07 9.32 -13.07
N ASP A 11 2.37 10.42 -12.76
CA ASP A 11 2.90 11.63 -12.14
C ASP A 11 2.68 11.66 -10.62
N LYS A 12 2.85 10.51 -9.95
CA LYS A 12 2.61 10.32 -8.50
C LYS A 12 3.31 11.35 -7.60
N TYR A 13 4.48 11.85 -7.97
CA TYR A 13 5.21 12.86 -7.19
C TYR A 13 4.64 14.28 -7.36
N GLU A 14 3.85 14.54 -8.39
CA GLU A 14 3.13 15.80 -8.55
C GLU A 14 1.74 15.73 -7.88
N HIS A 15 1.05 14.60 -8.03
CA HIS A 15 -0.35 14.46 -7.60
C HIS A 15 -0.52 13.85 -6.20
N TYR A 16 0.37 12.94 -5.80
CA TYR A 16 0.21 12.10 -4.62
C TYR A 16 1.42 12.12 -3.67
N PHE A 17 2.30 13.13 -3.80
CA PHE A 17 3.48 13.24 -2.94
C PHE A 17 3.18 13.19 -1.43
N PRO A 18 2.21 13.95 -0.87
CA PRO A 18 1.92 13.87 0.55
C PRO A 18 1.38 12.49 0.99
N GLU A 19 0.59 11.82 0.14
CA GLU A 19 0.11 10.46 0.36
C GLU A 19 1.26 9.45 0.36
N LEU A 20 2.15 9.51 -0.63
CA LEU A 20 3.35 8.67 -0.69
C LEU A 20 4.21 8.86 0.56
N GLN A 21 4.51 10.11 0.94
CA GLN A 21 5.28 10.38 2.15
C GLN A 21 4.61 9.82 3.41
N THR A 22 3.28 9.88 3.48
CA THR A 22 2.51 9.32 4.59
C THR A 22 2.64 7.79 4.64
N ALA A 23 2.45 7.10 3.51
CA ALA A 23 2.57 5.65 3.44
C ALA A 23 3.98 5.17 3.80
N TYR A 24 5.02 5.81 3.26
CA TYR A 24 6.42 5.49 3.55
C TYR A 24 6.76 5.67 5.03
N ARG A 25 6.32 6.78 5.63
CA ARG A 25 6.51 7.01 7.07
C ARG A 25 5.81 5.95 7.91
N ASN A 26 4.55 5.66 7.64
CA ASN A 26 3.79 4.68 8.41
C ASN A 26 4.40 3.26 8.29
N ALA A 27 4.90 2.90 7.10
CA ALA A 27 5.58 1.63 6.88
C ALA A 27 6.90 1.57 7.67
N PHE A 28 7.69 2.65 7.65
CA PHE A 28 8.90 2.77 8.47
C PHE A 28 8.61 2.58 9.96
N GLU A 29 7.58 3.25 10.48
CA GLU A 29 7.18 3.15 11.89
C GLU A 29 6.84 1.70 12.25
N ARG A 30 5.97 1.04 11.46
CA ARG A 30 5.60 -0.37 11.69
C ARG A 30 6.79 -1.32 11.60
N MET A 31 7.68 -1.11 10.63
CA MET A 31 8.86 -1.95 10.46
C MET A 31 9.83 -1.77 11.62
N SER A 32 10.01 -0.54 12.11
CA SER A 32 10.85 -0.22 13.27
C SER A 32 10.32 -0.80 14.58
N GLU A 33 9.00 -1.00 14.71
CA GLU A 33 8.41 -1.70 15.86
C GLU A 33 8.69 -3.21 15.84
N ARG A 34 8.83 -3.81 14.64
CA ARG A 34 8.95 -5.26 14.45
C ARG A 34 10.40 -5.74 14.33
N TYR A 35 11.29 -4.89 13.83
CA TYR A 35 12.69 -5.19 13.53
C TYR A 35 13.63 -4.16 14.16
N ASP A 36 14.93 -4.43 14.13
CA ASP A 36 15.95 -3.49 14.61
C ASP A 36 15.86 -2.14 13.88
N SER A 37 15.70 -1.06 14.65
CA SER A 37 15.56 0.29 14.10
C SER A 37 16.76 0.70 13.25
N GLU A 38 17.98 0.28 13.62
CA GLU A 38 19.19 0.53 12.83
C GLU A 38 19.14 -0.16 11.46
N LEU A 39 18.63 -1.40 11.41
CA LEU A 39 18.46 -2.16 10.17
C LEU A 39 17.41 -1.49 9.27
N VAL A 40 16.25 -1.16 9.84
CA VAL A 40 15.14 -0.50 9.14
C VAL A 40 15.59 0.85 8.58
N HIS A 41 16.33 1.64 9.36
CA HIS A 41 16.87 2.92 8.91
C HIS A 41 17.92 2.78 7.80
N ALA A 42 18.78 1.77 7.90
CA ALA A 42 19.76 1.48 6.86
C ALA A 42 19.07 1.09 5.53
N ILE A 43 18.04 0.24 5.60
CA ILE A 43 17.22 -0.13 4.43
C ILE A 43 16.51 1.09 3.85
N ASP A 44 15.90 1.92 4.69
CA ASP A 44 15.19 3.12 4.25
C ASP A 44 16.09 4.07 3.43
N GLN A 45 17.25 4.39 3.98
CA GLN A 45 18.17 5.34 3.35
C GLN A 45 18.91 4.77 2.14
N GLN A 46 19.32 3.50 2.20
CA GLN A 46 20.21 2.90 1.21
C GLN A 46 19.45 2.14 0.11
N VAL A 47 18.21 1.71 0.38
CA VAL A 47 17.43 0.92 -0.57
C VAL A 47 16.14 1.64 -0.94
N LEU A 48 15.32 2.05 0.03
CA LEU A 48 14.00 2.62 -0.26
C LEU A 48 14.06 4.02 -0.87
N ASN A 49 15.10 4.79 -0.58
CA ASN A 49 15.32 6.09 -1.21
C ASN A 49 15.51 5.99 -2.74
N GLU A 50 15.93 4.84 -3.26
CA GLU A 50 16.00 4.53 -4.69
C GLU A 50 14.83 3.64 -5.16
N SER A 51 13.91 3.27 -4.25
CA SER A 51 12.76 2.44 -4.60
C SER A 51 11.64 3.27 -5.23
N GLU A 52 10.87 2.62 -6.10
CA GLU A 52 9.73 3.26 -6.76
C GLU A 52 8.46 2.42 -6.59
N PRO A 53 7.36 3.01 -6.10
CA PRO A 53 6.08 2.33 -6.07
C PRO A 53 5.42 2.38 -7.46
N PHE A 54 4.89 1.24 -7.88
CA PHE A 54 4.11 1.05 -9.10
C PHE A 54 2.74 0.52 -8.74
N TYR A 55 1.70 1.07 -9.35
CA TYR A 55 0.35 0.56 -9.20
C TYR A 55 0.15 -0.63 -10.16
N GLU A 56 -0.12 -1.82 -9.61
CA GLU A 56 -0.44 -3.05 -10.35
C GLU A 56 -1.93 -3.43 -10.27
N GLY A 57 -2.74 -2.70 -9.48
CA GLY A 57 -4.18 -2.91 -9.44
C GLY A 57 -4.80 -2.73 -10.83
N SER A 58 -5.73 -3.61 -11.20
CA SER A 58 -6.19 -3.71 -12.59
C SER A 58 -6.69 -2.38 -13.14
N ALA A 59 -5.96 -1.81 -14.11
CA ALA A 59 -6.51 -0.85 -15.06
C ALA A 59 -7.39 -1.53 -16.13
N ASP A 60 -7.47 -2.87 -16.11
CA ASP A 60 -8.19 -3.66 -17.11
C ASP A 60 -9.41 -4.39 -16.51
N GLY A 61 -10.56 -4.16 -17.11
CA GLY A 61 -11.80 -4.79 -16.66
C GLY A 61 -13.02 -4.38 -17.47
N GLY A 62 -12.87 -4.20 -18.77
CA GLY A 62 -13.96 -4.43 -19.72
C GLY A 62 -14.38 -5.90 -19.67
N ALA A 63 -14.85 -6.36 -18.52
CA ALA A 63 -15.69 -7.54 -18.47
C ALA A 63 -17.00 -7.12 -19.13
N GLU A 64 -17.17 -7.50 -20.40
CA GLU A 64 -18.50 -7.79 -20.89
C GLU A 64 -19.08 -8.85 -19.95
N THR A 65 -19.75 -8.38 -18.90
CA THR A 65 -20.54 -9.22 -18.01
C THR A 65 -21.75 -9.64 -18.82
N ASP A 66 -21.64 -10.80 -19.48
CA ASP A 66 -22.82 -11.55 -19.89
C ASP A 66 -23.57 -11.88 -18.59
N GLY A 67 -24.58 -11.06 -18.30
CA GLY A 67 -25.02 -10.66 -16.96
C GLY A 67 -25.63 -11.75 -16.07
N THR A 68 -24.85 -12.76 -15.70
CA THR A 68 -25.31 -13.89 -14.87
C THR A 68 -24.43 -14.14 -13.63
N SER A 69 -23.39 -13.36 -13.37
CA SER A 69 -22.65 -13.43 -12.10
C SER A 69 -22.50 -12.04 -11.48
N PRO A 70 -22.81 -11.84 -10.18
CA PRO A 70 -22.47 -10.58 -9.52
C PRO A 70 -20.95 -10.40 -9.58
N PRO A 71 -20.43 -9.20 -9.89
CA PRO A 71 -19.02 -8.89 -9.67
C PRO A 71 -18.79 -8.70 -8.17
N ASP A 72 -18.87 -9.79 -7.41
CA ASP A 72 -18.36 -9.85 -6.05
C ASP A 72 -16.93 -10.39 -6.13
N SER A 73 -16.04 -9.54 -6.65
CA SER A 73 -14.61 -9.73 -6.49
C SER A 73 -14.04 -8.33 -6.48
N GLY A 74 -13.80 -7.81 -5.27
CA GLY A 74 -13.18 -6.51 -5.07
C GLY A 74 -11.92 -6.41 -5.92
N THR A 75 -11.88 -5.41 -6.79
CA THR A 75 -10.64 -4.96 -7.40
C THR A 75 -9.81 -4.34 -6.29
N THR A 76 -9.14 -5.16 -5.50
CA THR A 76 -8.20 -4.69 -4.48
C THR A 76 -7.02 -4.08 -5.24
N GLY A 77 -6.79 -2.79 -5.04
CA GLY A 77 -5.58 -2.15 -5.55
C GLY A 77 -4.37 -2.87 -4.96
N ALA A 78 -3.34 -3.09 -5.77
CA ALA A 78 -2.07 -3.63 -5.33
C ALA A 78 -0.96 -2.69 -5.81
N PHE A 79 -0.01 -2.40 -4.94
CA PHE A 79 1.19 -1.65 -5.26
C PHE A 79 2.41 -2.56 -5.18
N ARG A 80 3.25 -2.47 -6.20
CA ARG A 80 4.55 -3.12 -6.24
C ARG A 80 5.63 -2.11 -5.97
N ILE A 81 6.48 -2.41 -4.99
CA ILE A 81 7.69 -1.61 -4.73
C ILE A 81 8.83 -2.18 -5.56
N GLU A 82 9.27 -1.45 -6.57
CA GLU A 82 10.48 -1.80 -7.30
C GLU A 82 11.70 -1.44 -6.44
N LEU A 83 12.46 -2.45 -6.05
CA LEU A 83 13.70 -2.28 -5.31
C LEU A 83 14.89 -2.17 -6.28
N PRO A 84 15.92 -1.40 -5.92
CA PRO A 84 17.11 -1.28 -6.75
C PRO A 84 17.89 -2.61 -6.82
N PRO A 85 18.72 -2.83 -7.86
CA PRO A 85 19.41 -4.09 -8.08
C PRO A 85 20.45 -4.37 -7.00
N ASN A 86 20.48 -5.58 -6.43
CA ASN A 86 21.32 -5.95 -5.28
C ASN A 86 21.05 -5.09 -4.02
N PRO A 87 19.81 -5.11 -3.48
CA PRO A 87 19.49 -4.31 -2.30
C PRO A 87 20.29 -4.76 -1.06
N ALA A 88 20.63 -6.05 -0.98
CA ALA A 88 21.42 -6.60 0.11
C ALA A 88 22.85 -6.04 0.17
N GLU A 89 23.49 -5.83 -0.99
CA GLU A 89 24.84 -5.26 -1.04
C GLU A 89 24.86 -3.76 -0.71
N ARG A 90 23.73 -3.08 -0.88
CA ARG A 90 23.61 -1.67 -0.52
C ARG A 90 23.54 -1.45 0.96
N VAL A 91 22.93 -2.34 1.74
CA VAL A 91 22.77 -2.15 3.18
C VAL A 91 24.13 -2.33 3.86
N THR A 92 24.81 -1.21 4.06
CA THR A 92 26.10 -1.16 4.76
C THR A 92 25.93 -0.59 6.17
N GLY A 93 26.80 -1.01 7.10
CA GLY A 93 26.83 -0.50 8.47
C GLY A 93 26.03 -1.31 9.51
N VAL A 94 25.20 -2.25 9.07
CA VAL A 94 24.46 -3.17 9.95
C VAL A 94 24.89 -4.60 9.69
N VAL A 95 25.22 -5.35 10.74
CA VAL A 95 25.58 -6.78 10.63
C VAL A 95 24.31 -7.60 10.67
N VAL A 96 23.87 -8.08 9.50
CA VAL A 96 22.69 -8.93 9.33
C VAL A 96 22.96 -10.00 8.27
N ASP A 97 22.43 -11.19 8.44
CA ASP A 97 22.51 -12.24 7.43
C ASP A 97 21.67 -11.88 6.20
N ASP A 98 22.16 -12.20 5.00
CA ASP A 98 21.46 -11.93 3.73
C ASP A 98 20.03 -12.49 3.71
N GLU A 99 19.80 -13.68 4.27
CA GLU A 99 18.47 -14.29 4.35
C GLU A 99 17.53 -13.44 5.20
N LYS A 100 17.99 -13.00 6.38
CA LYS A 100 17.21 -12.15 7.26
C LYS A 100 16.95 -10.79 6.61
N LEU A 101 17.96 -10.19 5.99
CA LEU A 101 17.81 -8.91 5.29
C LEU A 101 16.80 -9.00 4.15
N ARG A 102 16.86 -10.03 3.32
CA ARG A 102 15.88 -10.25 2.25
C ARG A 102 14.48 -10.42 2.81
N GLY A 103 14.32 -11.19 3.90
CA GLY A 103 13.01 -11.33 4.56
C GLY A 103 12.48 -10.00 5.11
N VAL A 104 13.36 -9.14 5.63
CA VAL A 104 12.96 -7.79 6.08
C VAL A 104 12.57 -6.90 4.89
N LEU A 105 13.33 -6.93 3.80
CA LEU A 105 13.04 -6.17 2.58
C LEU A 105 11.70 -6.57 1.97
N ASP A 106 11.42 -7.87 1.90
CA ASP A 106 10.17 -8.43 1.40
C ASP A 106 8.99 -7.97 2.28
N ALA A 107 9.11 -8.17 3.60
CA ALA A 107 8.11 -7.67 4.55
C ALA A 107 7.93 -6.14 4.50
N TYR A 108 8.99 -5.38 4.20
CA TYR A 108 8.91 -3.93 4.03
C TYR A 108 8.08 -3.58 2.79
N ALA A 109 8.36 -4.24 1.65
CA ALA A 109 7.61 -4.03 0.41
C ALA A 109 6.13 -4.36 0.59
N GLU A 110 5.80 -5.48 1.26
CA GLU A 110 4.43 -5.85 1.61
C GLU A 110 3.77 -4.81 2.54
N THR A 111 4.53 -4.29 3.51
CA THR A 111 4.02 -3.25 4.42
C THR A 111 3.74 -1.95 3.67
N LEU A 112 4.64 -1.54 2.78
CA LEU A 112 4.45 -0.36 1.93
C LEU A 112 3.24 -0.50 1.02
N ASP A 113 3.04 -1.67 0.40
CA ASP A 113 1.83 -1.97 -0.38
C ASP A 113 0.56 -1.73 0.43
N ALA A 114 0.47 -2.38 1.60
CA ALA A 114 -0.69 -2.24 2.48
C ALA A 114 -0.92 -0.78 2.92
N GLU A 115 0.16 -0.04 3.21
CA GLU A 115 0.06 1.37 3.60
C GLU A 115 -0.36 2.27 2.44
N LEU A 116 0.16 2.05 1.23
CA LEU A 116 -0.27 2.79 0.04
C LEU A 116 -1.76 2.52 -0.21
N CYS A 117 -2.19 1.27 -0.17
CA CYS A 117 -3.60 0.90 -0.26
C CYS A 117 -4.45 1.55 0.82
N ALA A 118 -3.98 1.61 2.07
CA ALA A 118 -4.71 2.27 3.16
C ALA A 118 -4.82 3.78 2.95
N VAL A 119 -3.73 4.44 2.55
CA VAL A 119 -3.70 5.89 2.31
C VAL A 119 -4.60 6.29 1.14
N PHE A 120 -4.59 5.50 0.06
CA PHE A 120 -5.44 5.73 -1.11
C PHE A 120 -6.84 5.12 -0.98
N GLY A 121 -7.13 4.38 0.09
CA GLY A 121 -8.44 3.76 0.33
C GLY A 121 -8.76 2.59 -0.62
N LEU A 122 -7.74 1.91 -1.16
CA LEU A 122 -7.86 0.78 -2.09
C LEU A 122 -7.89 -0.60 -1.42
N GLY A 123 -7.60 -0.67 -0.11
CA GLY A 123 -7.67 -1.90 0.68
C GLY A 123 -9.11 -2.35 0.95
N GLU A 124 -9.34 -3.66 0.98
CA GLU A 124 -10.65 -4.29 1.21
C GLU A 124 -11.41 -3.62 2.37
N GLY A 125 -12.52 -2.95 2.04
CA GLY A 125 -13.48 -2.46 3.02
C GLY A 125 -13.41 -0.98 3.41
N GLY A 126 -13.41 -0.06 2.43
CA GLY A 126 -13.98 1.30 2.58
C GLY A 126 -15.50 1.32 2.84
N GLY A 127 -16.02 0.31 3.54
CA GLY A 127 -17.42 0.07 3.85
C GLY A 127 -17.61 -0.17 5.35
N ARG A 128 -17.20 0.80 6.18
CA ARG A 128 -17.77 0.97 7.53
C ARG A 128 -18.27 2.39 7.76
N ASP A 129 -19.01 2.91 6.78
CA ASP A 129 -19.96 4.00 6.99
C ASP A 129 -21.37 3.55 6.61
N GLY A 130 -21.76 2.39 7.15
CA GLY A 130 -23.16 2.05 7.33
C GLY A 130 -23.68 2.70 8.62
N ASP A 131 -23.80 4.03 8.69
CA ASP A 131 -24.79 4.64 9.59
C ASP A 131 -26.18 4.48 8.97
N GLY A 132 -26.58 3.22 8.82
CA GLY A 132 -27.95 2.84 8.61
C GLY A 132 -28.67 2.84 9.95
N ARG A 133 -28.93 4.02 10.53
CA ARG A 133 -30.04 4.16 11.48
C ARG A 133 -31.37 4.23 10.72
N GLY A 134 -31.70 3.14 10.04
CA GLY A 134 -33.08 2.76 9.76
C GLY A 134 -33.65 2.05 10.97
N GLY A 135 -34.31 2.78 11.86
CA GLY A 135 -34.94 2.24 13.06
C GLY A 135 -36.29 2.89 13.34
N GLY A 136 -37.35 2.29 12.82
CA GLY A 136 -38.70 2.35 13.40
C GLY A 136 -39.68 3.29 12.71
N GLY A 137 -40.59 2.70 11.93
CA GLY A 137 -41.87 3.33 11.63
C GLY A 137 -42.73 3.51 12.90
N GLU A 138 -43.41 4.66 12.95
CA GLU A 138 -44.78 4.96 13.41
C GLU A 138 -45.37 4.24 14.66
N PRO A 139 -46.07 4.97 15.59
CA PRO A 139 -47.42 5.43 15.26
C PRO A 139 -47.86 6.80 15.82
N LYS A 140 -48.69 7.44 14.98
CA LYS A 140 -49.79 8.36 15.25
C LYS A 140 -50.33 8.40 16.70
N VAL A 141 -50.45 9.61 17.24
CA VAL A 141 -51.47 10.02 18.23
C VAL A 141 -51.95 11.42 17.89
#